data_AF-A0A5S6QHU1-F1
#
_entry.id   AF-A0A5S6QHU1-F1
#
_cell.length_a   1.000
_cell.length_b   1.000
_cell.length_c   1.000
_cell.angle_alpha   90.00
_cell.angle_beta   90.00
_cell.angle_gamma   90.00
#
_symmetry.space_group_name_H-M   'P 1'
#
loop_
_entity.id
_entity.type
_entity.pdbx_description
1 polymer ?
#
loop_
_entity_poly.entity_id
_entity_poly.type
_entity_poly.pdbx_seq_one_letter_code
_entity_poly.pdbx_strand_id
1 'polypeptide(L)'
;MSDSSSSVPEDSHVVAKKKMKKSEEPKENDDGRFQIGNKRFVCLNQFKGRTFVDIREYYCSDGESKPGKKGISLSVDQFKKLVSLVPKIQEVLRDKYDESL
;
A
#
# COMPACT_ATOMS: atom_id res chain seq x y z
N MET A 1 -52.18 4.72 30.73
CA MET A 1 -51.48 6.01 30.83
C MET A 1 -50.84 6.09 32.20
N SER A 2 -49.51 6.02 32.26
CA SER A 2 -48.71 6.40 33.42
C SER A 2 -47.45 7.06 32.89
N ASP A 3 -47.33 8.34 33.20
CA ASP A 3 -46.21 9.22 32.92
C ASP A 3 -45.12 8.95 33.97
N SER A 4 -43.88 8.72 33.55
CA SER A 4 -42.71 8.89 34.41
C SER A 4 -41.52 9.31 33.58
N SER A 5 -41.18 10.57 33.83
CA SER A 5 -40.13 11.42 33.31
C SER A 5 -38.71 11.01 33.72
N SER A 6 -37.75 11.43 32.89
CA SER A 6 -36.34 11.77 33.20
C SER A 6 -35.38 10.59 33.46
N SER A 7 -34.18 10.51 32.88
CA SER A 7 -33.22 11.60 32.61
C SER A 7 -32.15 11.13 31.60
N VAL A 8 -31.73 12.01 30.69
CA VAL A 8 -30.53 11.86 29.84
C VAL A 8 -29.31 12.37 30.61
N PRO A 9 -28.14 11.73 30.51
CA PRO A 9 -26.87 12.44 30.62
C PRO A 9 -26.03 12.32 29.35
N GLU A 10 -25.47 13.46 28.96
CA GLU A 10 -24.55 13.72 27.86
C GLU A 10 -23.11 13.22 28.13
N ASP A 11 -22.41 12.99 27.01
CA ASP A 11 -21.00 13.28 26.69
C ASP A 11 -19.86 12.75 27.59
N SER A 12 -18.99 11.92 26.99
CA SER A 12 -17.55 12.12 27.13
C SER A 12 -16.77 11.41 26.04
N HIS A 13 -16.28 12.20 25.07
CA HIS A 13 -15.07 11.91 24.32
C HIS A 13 -13.88 11.69 25.27
N VAL A 14 -13.18 10.56 25.13
CA VAL A 14 -11.82 10.39 25.68
C VAL A 14 -10.82 10.09 24.56
N VAL A 15 -10.09 11.14 24.22
CA VAL A 15 -8.98 11.19 23.27
C VAL A 15 -7.72 10.68 23.98
N ALA A 16 -7.28 9.45 23.69
CA ALA A 16 -5.97 8.97 24.16
C ALA A 16 -4.91 9.17 23.06
N LYS A 17 -4.11 10.23 23.22
CA LYS A 17 -2.91 10.50 22.40
C LYS A 17 -1.73 9.60 22.82
N LYS A 18 -1.27 8.80 21.85
CA LYS A 18 0.11 8.69 21.32
C LYS A 18 1.28 8.31 22.27
N LYS A 19 1.94 7.18 21.95
CA LYS A 19 3.41 7.03 22.07
C LYS A 19 4.02 6.57 20.74
N MET A 20 4.75 7.50 20.11
CA MET A 20 5.87 7.32 19.16
C MET A 20 7.02 6.59 19.90
N LYS A 21 7.97 5.82 19.34
CA LYS A 21 8.50 5.59 17.99
C LYS A 21 9.41 4.35 18.11
N LYS A 22 9.36 3.42 17.16
CA LYS A 22 10.55 2.65 16.77
C LYS A 22 10.60 2.63 15.26
N SER A 23 11.59 3.32 14.72
CA SER A 23 12.03 3.20 13.34
C SER A 23 12.60 1.80 13.18
N GLU A 24 11.79 0.88 12.69
CA GLU A 24 12.27 -0.36 12.13
C GLU A 24 12.43 -0.13 10.62
N GLU A 25 13.64 -0.38 10.13
CA GLU A 25 13.90 -0.62 8.72
C GLU A 25 12.88 -1.64 8.18
N PRO A 26 12.47 -1.57 6.91
CA PRO A 26 11.47 -2.48 6.39
C PRO A 26 12.06 -3.89 6.39
N LYS A 27 11.76 -4.64 7.46
CA LYS A 27 11.74 -6.10 7.43
C LYS A 27 10.93 -6.46 6.18
N GLU A 28 11.52 -7.23 5.27
CA GLU A 28 10.75 -7.84 4.18
C GLU A 28 9.58 -8.57 4.83
N ASN A 29 8.38 -7.98 4.73
CA ASN A 29 7.26 -8.39 5.54
C ASN A 29 6.70 -9.71 4.96
N ASP A 30 6.46 -10.67 5.85
CA ASP A 30 5.72 -11.94 5.70
C ASP A 30 4.33 -11.81 4.99
N ASP A 31 3.92 -10.60 4.61
CA ASP A 31 2.63 -10.27 4.00
C ASP A 31 2.61 -10.39 2.45
N GLY A 32 3.67 -10.91 1.82
CA GLY A 32 3.73 -11.08 0.37
C GLY A 32 3.75 -9.76 -0.43
N ARG A 33 4.30 -8.69 0.15
CA ARG A 33 4.48 -7.38 -0.50
C ARG A 33 5.97 -7.09 -0.70
N PHE A 34 6.36 -6.81 -1.93
CA PHE A 34 7.74 -6.49 -2.31
C PHE A 34 7.89 -4.98 -2.42
N GLN A 35 8.70 -4.36 -1.56
CA GLN A 35 8.90 -2.91 -1.60
C GLN A 35 9.84 -2.52 -2.76
N ILE A 36 9.43 -1.53 -3.56
CA ILE A 36 10.20 -1.04 -4.74
C ILE A 36 10.55 0.46 -4.65
N GLY A 37 10.21 1.11 -3.53
CA GLY A 37 10.52 2.52 -3.31
C GLY A 37 9.78 3.10 -2.10
N ASN A 38 9.94 4.40 -1.87
CA ASN A 38 9.30 5.12 -0.76
C ASN A 38 7.77 4.97 -0.81
N LYS A 39 7.25 4.09 0.06
CA LYS A 39 5.83 3.69 0.16
C LYS A 39 5.25 3.04 -1.10
N ARG A 40 6.09 2.47 -1.98
CA ARG A 40 5.64 1.76 -3.19
C ARG A 40 5.92 0.28 -3.08
N PHE A 41 4.91 -0.54 -3.38
CA PHE A 41 4.98 -1.98 -3.22
C PHE A 41 4.42 -2.69 -4.46
N VAL A 42 4.98 -3.85 -4.76
CA VAL A 42 4.44 -4.87 -5.64
C VAL A 42 3.75 -5.92 -4.77
N CYS A 43 2.49 -6.24 -5.04
CA CYS A 43 1.72 -7.23 -4.26
C CYS A 43 1.03 -8.20 -5.21
N LEU A 44 0.82 -9.45 -4.79
CA LEU A 44 -0.07 -10.37 -5.48
C LEU A 44 -1.47 -10.24 -4.89
N ASN A 45 -2.46 -10.02 -5.75
CA ASN A 45 -3.85 -9.86 -5.35
C ASN A 45 -4.74 -10.84 -6.11
N GLN A 46 -5.82 -11.31 -5.50
CA GLN A 46 -6.82 -12.16 -6.15
C GLN A 46 -8.17 -11.46 -6.16
N PHE A 47 -8.73 -11.25 -7.35
CA PHE A 47 -10.05 -10.66 -7.51
C PHE A 47 -10.89 -11.51 -8.45
N LYS A 48 -12.06 -11.96 -7.96
CA LYS A 48 -12.99 -12.82 -8.71
C LYS A 48 -12.30 -14.06 -9.34
N GLY A 49 -11.46 -14.73 -8.56
CA GLY A 49 -10.74 -15.94 -8.99
C GLY A 49 -9.61 -15.69 -10.00
N ARG A 50 -9.23 -14.43 -10.25
CA ARG A 50 -8.10 -14.08 -11.11
C ARG A 50 -7.00 -13.43 -10.29
N THR A 51 -5.75 -13.81 -10.58
CA THR A 51 -4.56 -13.23 -9.95
C THR A 51 -4.11 -11.98 -10.70
N PHE A 52 -3.73 -10.96 -9.95
CA PHE A 52 -3.18 -9.69 -10.42
C PHE A 52 -1.89 -9.36 -9.69
N VAL A 53 -1.01 -8.66 -10.38
CA VAL A 53 0.20 -8.06 -9.81
C VAL A 53 -0.06 -6.57 -9.65
N ASP A 54 -0.20 -6.12 -8.41
CA ASP A 54 -0.49 -4.73 -8.06
C ASP A 54 0.81 -3.98 -7.79
N ILE A 55 1.10 -2.94 -8.56
CA ILE A 55 2.21 -2.02 -8.35
C ILE A 55 1.63 -0.69 -7.88
N ARG A 56 1.73 -0.39 -6.57
CA ARG A 56 0.93 0.69 -5.96
C ARG A 56 1.69 1.49 -4.90
N GLU A 57 1.42 2.79 -4.86
CA GLU A 57 1.82 3.70 -3.78
C GLU A 57 0.80 3.60 -2.64
N TYR A 58 1.28 3.42 -1.42
CA TYR A 58 0.49 3.39 -0.20
C TYR A 58 0.63 4.71 0.56
N TYR A 59 -0.42 5.11 1.25
CA TYR A 59 -0.42 6.27 2.14
C TYR A 59 -0.73 5.83 3.57
N CYS A 60 -0.23 6.58 4.54
CA CYS A 60 -0.54 6.35 5.94
C CYS A 60 -1.72 7.24 6.33
N SER A 61 -2.79 6.62 6.87
CA SER A 61 -3.91 7.30 7.51
C SER A 61 -4.11 6.67 8.87
N ASP A 62 -4.16 7.48 9.93
CA ASP A 62 -4.48 7.01 11.29
C ASP A 62 -3.55 5.90 11.82
N GLY A 63 -2.31 5.86 11.32
CA GLY A 63 -1.33 4.82 11.68
C GLY A 63 -1.39 3.57 10.81
N GLU A 64 -2.37 3.46 9.90
CA GLU A 64 -2.53 2.33 8.98
C GLU A 64 -2.02 2.65 7.58
N SER A 65 -1.38 1.67 6.93
CA SER A 65 -0.96 1.78 5.53
C SER A 65 -2.09 1.33 4.59
N LYS A 66 -2.58 2.25 3.75
CA LYS A 66 -3.71 2.02 2.84
C LYS A 66 -3.28 2.19 1.38
N PRO A 67 -3.82 1.37 0.45
CA PRO A 67 -3.50 1.49 -0.97
C PRO A 67 -4.01 2.84 -1.52
N GLY A 68 -3.12 3.61 -2.14
CA GLY A 68 -3.46 4.89 -2.75
C GLY A 68 -4.03 4.76 -4.17
N LYS A 69 -4.51 5.89 -4.71
CA LYS A 69 -5.01 5.97 -6.10
C LYS A 69 -3.90 5.74 -7.13
N LYS A 70 -2.65 6.10 -6.81
CA LYS A 70 -1.50 5.94 -7.70
C LYS A 70 -1.02 4.48 -7.73
N GLY A 71 -1.21 3.83 -8.87
CA GLY A 71 -0.76 2.47 -9.09
C GLY A 71 -1.51 1.80 -10.23
N ILE A 72 -1.07 0.60 -10.60
CA ILE A 72 -1.67 -0.21 -11.64
C ILE A 72 -1.81 -1.66 -11.15
N SER A 73 -2.89 -2.30 -11.56
CA SER A 73 -3.13 -3.73 -11.36
C SER A 73 -2.94 -4.43 -12.70
N LEU A 74 -1.89 -5.24 -12.81
CA LEU A 74 -1.55 -5.97 -14.03
C LEU A 74 -2.14 -7.37 -13.96
N SER A 75 -2.73 -7.83 -15.05
CA SER A 75 -2.98 -9.26 -15.23
C SER A 75 -1.65 -10.02 -15.31
N VAL A 76 -1.70 -11.34 -15.04
CA VAL A 76 -0.52 -12.21 -15.15
C VAL A 76 0.15 -12.10 -16.53
N ASP A 77 -0.62 -12.03 -17.60
CA ASP A 77 -0.08 -11.94 -18.96
C ASP A 77 0.60 -10.60 -19.25
N GLN A 78 0.04 -9.49 -18.74
CA GLN A 78 0.68 -8.18 -18.82
C GLN A 78 1.98 -8.14 -18.02
N PHE A 79 2.00 -8.76 -16.83
CA PHE A 79 3.22 -8.84 -16.02
C PHE A 79 4.32 -9.66 -16.71
N LYS A 80 3.97 -10.83 -17.29
CA LYS A 80 4.92 -11.63 -18.09
C LYS A 80 5.50 -10.84 -19.26
N LYS A 81 4.67 -10.09 -19.98
CA LYS A 81 5.13 -9.20 -21.06
C LYS A 81 6.06 -8.11 -20.53
N LEU A 82 5.73 -7.48 -19.41
CA LEU A 82 6.61 -6.49 -18.77
C LEU A 82 7.99 -7.08 -18.47
N VAL A 83 8.04 -8.25 -17.83
CA VAL A 83 9.29 -8.95 -17.50
C VAL A 83 10.10 -9.26 -18.77
N SER A 84 9.46 -9.72 -19.84
CA SER A 84 10.14 -9.99 -21.12
C SER A 84 10.75 -8.74 -21.77
N LEU A 85 10.20 -7.56 -21.47
CA LEU A 85 10.68 -6.28 -21.99
C LEU A 85 11.75 -5.63 -21.10
N VAL A 86 11.96 -6.12 -19.87
CA VAL A 86 12.94 -5.56 -18.93
C VAL A 86 14.34 -5.40 -19.55
N PRO A 87 14.91 -6.38 -20.28
CA PRO A 87 16.25 -6.20 -20.86
C PRO A 87 16.33 -5.02 -21.84
N LYS A 88 15.30 -4.87 -22.68
CA LYS A 88 15.20 -3.75 -23.62
C LYS A 88 15.00 -2.41 -22.90
N ILE A 89 14.22 -2.40 -21.82
CA ILE A 89 14.05 -1.21 -20.98
C ILE A 89 15.39 -0.84 -20.33
N GLN A 90 16.15 -1.81 -19.83
CA GLN A 90 17.47 -1.58 -19.22
C GLN A 90 18.48 -0.99 -20.20
N GLU A 91 18.51 -1.47 -21.44
CA GLU A 91 19.32 -0.89 -22.52
C GLU A 91 18.99 0.59 -22.73
N VAL A 92 17.71 0.92 -22.93
CA VAL A 92 17.25 2.30 -23.11
C VAL A 92 17.52 3.18 -21.89
N LEU A 93 17.44 2.63 -20.67
CA LEU A 93 17.74 3.37 -19.45
C LEU A 93 19.22 3.68 -19.31
N ARG A 94 20.11 2.74 -19.66
CA ARG A 94 21.56 2.96 -19.67
C ARG A 94 21.93 4.11 -20.58
N ASP A 95 21.45 4.08 -21.82
CA ASP A 95 21.74 5.12 -22.81
C ASP A 95 21.24 6.52 -22.39
N LYS A 96 20.14 6.59 -21.62
CA LYS A 96 19.51 7.86 -21.22
C LYS A 96 20.02 8.41 -19.89
N TYR A 97 20.52 7.56 -19.02
CA TYR A 97 20.87 7.89 -17.64
C TYR A 97 22.28 7.45 -17.27
N ASP A 98 23.17 7.31 -18.25
CA ASP A 98 24.59 6.98 -18.07
C ASP A 98 25.29 8.03 -17.18
N GLU A 99 25.30 7.74 -15.89
CA GLU A 99 26.32 8.05 -14.87
C GLU A 99 26.18 6.96 -13.79
N SER A 100 26.85 5.82 -14.03
CA SER A 100 27.12 4.71 -13.10
C SER A 100 25.93 4.02 -12.41
N LEU A 101 25.63 2.79 -12.84
CA LEU A 101 24.99 1.76 -12.02
C LEU A 101 25.87 0.51 -11.98
#